data_AF-A0A1S3A0I0-F1
#
_entry.id   AF-A0A1S3A0I0-F1
#
_cell.length_a   1.000
_cell.length_b   1.000
_cell.length_c   1.000
_cell.angle_alpha   90.00
_cell.angle_beta   90.00
_cell.angle_gamma   90.00
#
_symmetry.space_group_name_H-M   'P 1'
#
loop_
_entity.id
_entity.type
_entity.pdbx_description
1 polymer ?
#
loop_
_entity_poly.entity_id
_entity_poly.type
_entity_poly.pdbx_seq_one_letter_code
_entity_poly.pdbx_strand_id
1 'polypeptide(L)'
;METSPANPVEERNTAQPQQQWEKNPQEKLDLTTQTRQQPQDLSTEILEPTVSSDPASQALETSQGTKNLVLGLEGDSDESHGSSSEMLEPPPASDLWPCPDGSFVKKILVRGHGLDKPKLGSLCRVLASGLPIESGVTGDCTELTVGIGPWRDDTWGELIEKCLETMCQGEEAELQLPGPSRPPVRLTLASFTPGRDSWELEASEKEALAKEEHARGTELFRAGNPERAARCYGRALRLLLTLPPPGSPERTVLRANLAACQLLLGLPHLAAQNCDRVLEQEPEHLKALYRRGVAQAALGNLDKATADFKKVLALDPKNRAAQEELGKVIIQGKKQDARLAQGLRKMFG
;
A
#
# COMPACT_ATOMS: atom_id res chain seq x y z
N MET A 1 -13.79 -41.02 94.88
CA MET A 1 -13.29 -40.15 93.81
C MET A 1 -12.41 -40.97 92.86
N GLU A 2 -12.88 -41.96 92.11
CA GLU A 2 -14.13 -42.18 91.33
C GLU A 2 -14.09 -41.72 89.86
N THR A 3 -14.80 -42.52 89.04
CA THR A 3 -15.30 -42.26 87.67
C THR A 3 -14.30 -42.04 86.51
N SER A 4 -14.23 -43.09 85.66
CA SER A 4 -14.09 -43.05 84.19
C SER A 4 -15.39 -42.51 83.52
N PRO A 5 -15.66 -42.61 82.19
CA PRO A 5 -14.85 -43.08 81.04
C PRO A 5 -14.95 -42.22 79.75
N ALA A 6 -14.23 -42.62 78.69
CA ALA A 6 -14.65 -42.48 77.28
C ALA A 6 -13.89 -43.48 76.37
N ASN A 7 -14.61 -44.16 75.45
CA ASN A 7 -14.15 -45.19 74.49
C ASN A 7 -15.36 -45.58 73.60
N PRO A 8 -15.25 -46.34 72.48
CA PRO A 8 -14.22 -46.38 71.41
C PRO A 8 -14.84 -46.44 69.96
N VAL A 9 -14.03 -46.61 68.90
CA VAL A 9 -14.18 -47.52 67.69
C VAL A 9 -15.53 -47.54 66.90
N GLU A 10 -15.63 -47.49 65.55
CA GLU A 10 -15.02 -48.37 64.49
C GLU A 10 -15.08 -47.78 63.04
N GLU A 11 -14.78 -48.60 62.02
CA GLU A 11 -14.55 -48.27 60.59
C GLU A 11 -15.77 -48.45 59.64
N ARG A 12 -15.70 -47.93 58.38
CA ARG A 12 -16.10 -48.66 57.13
C ARG A 12 -15.83 -47.97 55.78
N ASN A 13 -14.87 -48.52 55.03
CA ASN A 13 -14.90 -49.02 53.62
C ASN A 13 -15.60 -48.32 52.40
N THR A 14 -14.94 -48.56 51.23
CA THR A 14 -15.45 -48.78 49.84
C THR A 14 -15.91 -47.64 48.89
N ALA A 15 -15.03 -47.35 47.92
CA ALA A 15 -15.17 -47.52 46.44
C ALA A 15 -16.29 -46.83 45.58
N GLN A 16 -15.94 -46.62 44.30
CA GLN A 16 -16.78 -46.08 43.20
C GLN A 16 -17.74 -47.14 42.58
N PRO A 17 -18.69 -46.74 41.70
CA PRO A 17 -18.56 -47.15 40.28
C PRO A 17 -19.05 -46.09 39.24
N GLN A 18 -19.25 -46.51 37.98
CA GLN A 18 -19.33 -45.69 36.75
C GLN A 18 -20.73 -45.63 36.07
N GLN A 19 -20.88 -44.65 35.16
CA GLN A 19 -21.60 -44.62 33.86
C GLN A 19 -22.75 -45.60 33.51
N GLN A 20 -23.86 -45.03 32.99
CA GLN A 20 -24.83 -45.53 31.96
C GLN A 20 -25.81 -44.36 31.63
N TRP A 21 -26.67 -44.25 30.60
CA TRP A 21 -26.98 -44.89 29.29
C TRP A 21 -28.07 -43.99 28.60
N GLU A 22 -28.50 -44.02 27.32
CA GLU A 22 -28.12 -44.68 26.06
C GLU A 22 -28.79 -43.94 24.84
N LYS A 23 -28.63 -44.47 23.61
CA LYS A 23 -29.53 -44.36 22.41
C LYS A 23 -29.70 -43.05 21.58
N ASN A 24 -29.16 -43.14 20.36
CA ASN A 24 -29.59 -42.50 19.08
C ASN A 24 -30.76 -43.36 18.46
N PRO A 25 -31.35 -43.16 17.23
CA PRO A 25 -30.85 -42.41 16.06
C PRO A 25 -31.88 -41.64 15.14
N GLN A 26 -31.36 -40.99 14.08
CA GLN A 26 -31.89 -40.84 12.69
C GLN A 26 -33.17 -40.03 12.36
N GLU A 27 -33.03 -38.90 11.65
CA GLU A 27 -33.25 -38.72 10.18
C GLU A 27 -32.57 -37.38 9.77
N LYS A 28 -31.67 -37.24 8.77
CA LYS A 28 -31.71 -37.43 7.30
C LYS A 28 -32.53 -36.40 6.50
N LEU A 29 -31.85 -35.39 5.93
CA LEU A 29 -31.71 -35.27 4.47
C LEU A 29 -30.53 -34.36 4.07
N ASP A 30 -30.05 -34.51 2.84
CA ASP A 30 -28.84 -33.87 2.29
C ASP A 30 -29.15 -32.55 1.55
N LEU A 31 -28.17 -31.63 1.48
CA LEU A 31 -27.53 -31.25 0.20
C LEU A 31 -26.39 -30.22 0.36
N THR A 32 -25.41 -30.34 -0.54
CA THR A 32 -24.15 -29.57 -0.58
C THR A 32 -24.27 -28.17 -1.16
N THR A 33 -23.42 -27.24 -0.70
CA THR A 33 -22.55 -26.41 -1.58
C THR A 33 -21.33 -25.91 -0.77
N GLN A 34 -20.17 -25.79 -1.41
CA GLN A 34 -18.94 -25.28 -0.79
C GLN A 34 -18.80 -23.77 -0.97
N THR A 35 -18.40 -23.04 0.08
CA THR A 35 -17.74 -21.73 -0.06
C THR A 35 -16.47 -21.69 0.78
N ARG A 36 -15.39 -21.18 0.18
CA ARG A 36 -14.01 -21.21 0.68
C ARG A 36 -13.79 -20.14 1.75
N GLN A 37 -13.67 -20.54 3.02
CA GLN A 37 -13.32 -19.64 4.12
C GLN A 37 -11.91 -19.04 3.95
N GLN A 38 -11.77 -17.74 4.20
CA GLN A 38 -10.48 -17.08 4.40
C GLN A 38 -10.02 -17.26 5.86
N PRO A 39 -8.72 -17.44 6.14
CA PRO A 39 -8.19 -17.28 7.50
C PRO A 39 -8.25 -15.81 7.92
N GLN A 40 -8.70 -15.54 9.14
CA GLN A 40 -8.55 -14.24 9.80
C GLN A 40 -7.24 -14.17 10.60
N ASP A 41 -7.05 -13.08 11.33
CA ASP A 41 -6.01 -12.83 12.33
C ASP A 41 -4.55 -12.68 11.84
N LEU A 42 -4.24 -11.48 11.38
CA LEU A 42 -2.90 -10.88 11.51
C LEU A 42 -2.97 -9.72 12.51
N SER A 43 -2.57 -9.98 13.76
CA SER A 43 -2.69 -9.01 14.85
C SER A 43 -1.80 -7.77 14.66
N THR A 44 -2.40 -6.60 14.82
CA THR A 44 -1.74 -5.29 14.68
C THR A 44 -0.88 -4.96 15.91
N GLU A 45 0.45 -5.04 15.78
CA GLU A 45 1.35 -4.35 16.72
C GLU A 45 1.54 -2.89 16.31
N ILE A 46 1.70 -2.03 17.32
CA ILE A 46 1.73 -0.56 17.19
C ILE A 46 3.16 -0.07 16.92
N LEU A 47 3.27 1.11 16.30
CA LEU A 47 4.53 1.83 16.04
C LEU A 47 4.54 3.11 16.87
N GLU A 48 5.65 3.40 17.55
CA GLU A 48 5.92 4.67 18.25
C GLU A 48 7.26 5.26 17.76
N PRO A 49 7.32 6.56 17.42
CA PRO A 49 8.56 7.25 17.06
C PRO A 49 9.10 8.12 18.21
N THR A 50 10.43 8.21 18.33
CA THR A 50 11.12 9.15 19.24
C THR A 50 11.69 10.36 18.48
N VAL A 51 11.85 11.50 19.16
CA VAL A 51 12.20 12.80 18.56
C VAL A 51 13.21 13.54 19.46
N SER A 52 14.21 14.22 18.86
CA SER A 52 15.05 15.21 19.56
C SER A 52 15.61 16.31 18.64
N SER A 53 15.14 17.54 18.87
CA SER A 53 15.80 18.87 18.75
C SER A 53 17.15 19.06 18.01
N ASP A 54 17.17 20.01 17.05
CA ASP A 54 17.66 21.42 17.19
C ASP A 54 18.98 21.74 17.95
N PRO A 55 19.67 22.92 17.75
CA PRO A 55 19.29 24.11 16.93
C PRO A 55 20.44 24.86 16.15
N ALA A 56 20.09 26.04 15.59
CA ALA A 56 20.85 27.32 15.63
C ALA A 56 21.83 27.82 14.51
N SER A 57 21.34 28.83 13.76
CA SER A 57 21.85 30.25 13.73
C SER A 57 22.92 30.79 12.74
N GLN A 58 22.49 31.83 11.99
CA GLN A 58 23.17 33.13 11.64
C GLN A 58 24.45 33.08 10.75
N ALA A 59 24.73 33.96 9.77
CA ALA A 59 24.59 35.43 9.73
C ALA A 59 24.92 36.09 8.33
N LEU A 60 24.44 37.33 8.13
CA LEU A 60 24.99 38.48 7.34
C LEU A 60 25.34 38.42 5.81
N GLU A 61 24.48 39.10 5.02
CA GLU A 61 24.69 40.41 4.35
C GLU A 61 25.59 40.67 3.11
N THR A 62 24.99 41.46 2.17
CA THR A 62 25.58 42.36 1.13
C THR A 62 26.32 41.73 -0.08
N SER A 63 26.44 42.37 -1.27
CA SER A 63 25.98 43.70 -1.76
C SER A 63 25.81 43.78 -3.30
N GLN A 64 24.85 44.58 -3.76
CA GLN A 64 24.80 45.38 -5.02
C GLN A 64 25.12 44.77 -6.41
N GLY A 65 24.31 45.14 -7.43
CA GLY A 65 24.64 44.95 -8.85
C GLY A 65 23.51 45.35 -9.82
N THR A 66 23.50 46.59 -10.31
CA THR A 66 22.45 47.11 -11.21
C THR A 66 22.84 47.06 -12.69
N LYS A 67 21.85 46.78 -13.56
CA LYS A 67 21.50 47.59 -14.75
C LYS A 67 20.27 47.07 -15.49
N ASN A 68 19.38 47.99 -15.87
CA ASN A 68 18.32 47.76 -16.85
C ASN A 68 18.88 47.89 -18.28
N LEU A 69 18.21 47.26 -19.24
CA LEU A 69 17.94 47.90 -20.53
C LEU A 69 16.68 47.32 -21.16
N VAL A 70 15.79 48.20 -21.61
CA VAL A 70 14.51 47.89 -22.27
C VAL A 70 14.67 48.17 -23.76
N LEU A 71 14.11 47.30 -24.60
CA LEU A 71 13.54 47.64 -25.91
C LEU A 71 12.48 46.58 -26.27
N GLY A 72 11.34 47.01 -26.80
CA GLY A 72 10.32 46.17 -27.43
C GLY A 72 9.84 46.82 -28.72
N LEU A 73 8.86 46.25 -29.41
CA LEU A 73 7.98 46.91 -30.40
C LEU A 73 6.80 45.99 -30.78
N GLU A 74 5.81 46.54 -31.50
CA GLU A 74 4.42 46.04 -31.60
C GLU A 74 4.01 45.60 -33.03
N GLY A 75 2.77 45.08 -33.16
CA GLY A 75 2.04 44.75 -34.41
C GLY A 75 1.15 43.50 -34.20
N ASP A 76 -0.19 43.56 -34.13
CA ASP A 76 -1.24 43.96 -35.11
C ASP A 76 -1.35 43.07 -36.36
N SER A 77 -2.54 42.64 -36.85
CA SER A 77 -3.91 42.66 -36.27
C SER A 77 -4.90 41.77 -37.09
N ASP A 78 -6.19 41.83 -36.72
CA ASP A 78 -7.42 41.57 -37.53
C ASP A 78 -8.01 40.14 -37.72
N GLU A 79 -9.32 40.13 -38.09
CA GLU A 79 -10.31 39.08 -37.82
C GLU A 79 -10.93 38.43 -39.07
N SER A 80 -11.68 37.32 -38.92
CA SER A 80 -13.17 37.31 -39.04
C SER A 80 -13.81 35.91 -39.13
N HIS A 81 -15.14 35.86 -39.01
CA HIS A 81 -15.97 34.69 -38.66
C HIS A 81 -16.20 33.61 -39.73
N GLY A 82 -16.51 32.40 -39.26
CA GLY A 82 -17.27 31.37 -39.99
C GLY A 82 -17.86 30.33 -39.03
N SER A 83 -19.14 29.98 -39.17
CA SER A 83 -19.83 28.99 -38.30
C SER A 83 -20.54 27.93 -39.14
N SER A 84 -20.38 26.66 -38.77
CA SER A 84 -21.22 25.54 -39.21
C SER A 84 -21.10 24.37 -38.24
N SER A 85 -22.13 23.52 -38.19
CA SER A 85 -22.24 22.40 -37.26
C SER A 85 -21.55 21.16 -37.81
N GLU A 86 -20.57 20.63 -37.09
CA GLU A 86 -19.98 19.31 -37.36
C GLU A 86 -20.45 18.28 -36.33
N MET A 87 -20.68 17.05 -36.81
CA MET A 87 -20.96 15.90 -35.96
C MET A 87 -19.66 15.50 -35.25
N LEU A 88 -19.72 15.10 -33.97
CA LEU A 88 -18.55 14.55 -33.31
C LEU A 88 -18.13 13.23 -33.97
N GLU A 89 -17.06 13.28 -34.76
CA GLU A 89 -16.26 12.10 -35.07
C GLU A 89 -15.69 11.48 -33.77
N PRO A 90 -15.41 10.16 -33.76
CA PRO A 90 -14.67 9.55 -32.66
C PRO A 90 -13.31 10.26 -32.52
N PRO A 91 -12.87 10.59 -31.28
CA PRO A 91 -11.63 11.34 -31.08
C PRO A 91 -10.43 10.59 -31.67
N PRO A 92 -9.47 11.29 -32.29
CA PRO A 92 -8.28 10.63 -32.81
C PRO A 92 -7.51 9.99 -31.65
N ALA A 93 -6.85 8.86 -31.92
CA ALA A 93 -6.20 8.04 -30.90
C ALA A 93 -5.12 8.78 -30.08
N SER A 94 -4.65 9.94 -30.55
CA SER A 94 -3.74 10.85 -29.84
C SER A 94 -4.33 11.48 -28.56
N ASP A 95 -5.66 11.56 -28.43
CA ASP A 95 -6.32 12.19 -27.29
C ASP A 95 -6.76 11.19 -26.20
N LEU A 96 -6.37 9.91 -26.31
CA LEU A 96 -6.60 8.87 -25.31
C LEU A 96 -5.28 8.47 -24.63
N TRP A 97 -5.22 8.61 -23.30
CA TRP A 97 -4.10 8.18 -22.47
C TRP A 97 -4.56 7.13 -21.45
N PRO A 98 -4.20 5.84 -21.60
CA PRO A 98 -4.48 4.82 -20.59
C PRO A 98 -3.53 4.95 -19.40
N CYS A 99 -4.05 4.93 -18.18
CA CYS A 99 -3.22 4.95 -16.98
C CYS A 99 -2.41 3.64 -16.88
N PRO A 100 -1.08 3.67 -16.62
CA PRO A 100 -0.23 2.47 -16.64
C PRO A 100 -0.60 1.34 -15.67
N ASP A 101 -1.39 1.63 -14.63
CA ASP A 101 -1.92 0.65 -13.68
C ASP A 101 -3.33 0.13 -14.04
N GLY A 102 -3.91 0.61 -15.15
CA GLY A 102 -5.25 0.27 -15.61
C GLY A 102 -6.40 0.95 -14.84
N SER A 103 -6.12 1.85 -13.88
CA SER A 103 -7.14 2.43 -13.00
C SER A 103 -8.14 3.37 -13.70
N PHE A 104 -7.75 3.99 -14.82
CA PHE A 104 -8.63 4.77 -15.71
C PHE A 104 -8.03 4.94 -17.11
N VAL A 105 -8.85 5.35 -18.08
CA VAL A 105 -8.41 5.96 -19.34
C VAL A 105 -8.75 7.43 -19.30
N LYS A 106 -7.77 8.31 -19.51
CA LYS A 106 -7.97 9.75 -19.67
C LYS A 106 -8.27 10.05 -21.14
N LYS A 107 -9.43 10.63 -21.43
CA LYS A 107 -9.75 11.23 -22.73
C LYS A 107 -9.58 12.74 -22.63
N ILE A 108 -8.66 13.32 -23.39
CA ILE A 108 -8.49 14.77 -23.46
C ILE A 108 -9.66 15.35 -24.27
N LEU A 109 -10.26 16.43 -23.75
CA LEU A 109 -11.39 17.13 -24.36
C LEU A 109 -10.97 18.52 -24.84
N VAL A 110 -10.22 19.23 -24.01
CA VAL A 110 -9.55 20.48 -24.35
C VAL A 110 -8.08 20.29 -24.02
N ARG A 111 -7.18 20.51 -24.98
CA ARG A 111 -5.74 20.41 -24.76
C ARG A 111 -5.24 21.64 -23.99
N GLY A 112 -4.54 21.41 -22.89
CA GLY A 112 -3.86 22.46 -22.14
C GLY A 112 -2.64 23.02 -22.86
N HIS A 113 -2.13 24.14 -22.36
CA HIS A 113 -0.93 24.84 -22.83
C HIS A 113 0.25 24.66 -21.86
N GLY A 114 1.46 24.89 -22.38
CA GLY A 114 2.72 24.67 -21.66
C GLY A 114 3.18 23.20 -21.68
N LEU A 115 4.37 22.96 -21.13
CA LEU A 115 4.96 21.62 -20.98
C LEU A 115 5.03 21.17 -19.52
N ASP A 116 5.00 22.12 -18.59
CA ASP A 116 4.97 21.86 -17.15
C ASP A 116 3.66 21.21 -16.72
N LYS A 117 3.75 20.42 -15.65
CA LYS A 117 2.64 19.66 -15.07
C LYS A 117 2.68 19.76 -13.54
N PRO A 118 1.54 19.59 -12.85
CA PRO A 118 1.51 19.44 -11.40
C PRO A 118 2.47 18.37 -10.88
N LYS A 119 3.22 18.72 -9.83
CA LYS A 119 4.14 17.84 -9.10
C LYS A 119 3.78 17.86 -7.60
N LEU A 120 4.47 17.05 -6.79
CA LEU A 120 4.34 17.10 -5.33
C LEU A 120 4.47 18.55 -4.82
N GLY A 121 3.47 19.01 -4.07
CA GLY A 121 3.41 20.39 -3.56
C GLY A 121 2.83 21.44 -4.53
N SER A 122 2.48 21.10 -5.77
CA SER A 122 1.74 22.01 -6.67
C SER A 122 0.34 22.27 -6.14
N LEU A 123 0.03 23.53 -5.84
CA LEU A 123 -1.33 24.00 -5.58
C LEU A 123 -2.07 24.12 -6.92
N CYS A 124 -3.07 23.28 -7.14
CA CYS A 124 -3.83 23.20 -8.38
C CYS A 124 -5.25 23.76 -8.18
N ARG A 125 -5.67 24.67 -9.05
CA ARG A 125 -7.07 25.09 -9.21
C ARG A 125 -7.74 24.13 -10.17
N VAL A 126 -8.69 23.36 -9.65
CA VAL A 126 -9.39 22.32 -10.40
C VAL A 126 -10.89 22.58 -10.41
N LEU A 127 -11.53 22.23 -11.52
CA LEU A 127 -12.98 22.09 -11.61
C LEU A 127 -13.29 20.61 -11.85
N ALA A 128 -14.19 20.01 -11.08
CA ALA A 128 -14.56 18.61 -11.27
C ALA A 128 -16.07 18.43 -11.35
N SER A 129 -16.55 17.50 -12.19
CA SER A 129 -17.97 17.18 -12.30
C SER A 129 -18.21 15.71 -12.60
N GLY A 130 -19.37 15.20 -12.19
CA GLY A 130 -19.69 13.77 -12.22
C GLY A 130 -19.17 12.96 -11.02
N LEU A 131 -18.43 13.60 -10.11
CA LEU A 131 -18.00 13.00 -8.84
C LEU A 131 -19.19 12.76 -7.89
N PRO A 132 -19.13 11.74 -7.01
CA PRO A 132 -20.05 11.61 -5.88
C PRO A 132 -19.91 12.75 -4.89
N ILE A 133 -21.02 13.10 -4.22
CA ILE A 133 -21.11 14.19 -3.24
C ILE A 133 -20.10 14.02 -2.08
N GLU A 134 -19.77 12.76 -1.73
CA GLU A 134 -18.85 12.40 -0.64
C GLU A 134 -17.36 12.65 -0.96
N SER A 135 -17.00 12.92 -2.22
CA SER A 135 -15.60 13.12 -2.64
C SER A 135 -14.95 14.43 -2.19
N GLY A 136 -15.73 15.37 -1.64
CA GLY A 136 -15.25 16.65 -1.11
C GLY A 136 -14.86 17.71 -2.17
N VAL A 137 -14.88 17.37 -3.46
CA VAL A 137 -14.65 18.31 -4.57
C VAL A 137 -16.00 18.60 -5.23
N THR A 138 -16.50 19.84 -5.11
CA THR A 138 -17.78 20.23 -5.69
C THR A 138 -17.64 20.62 -7.17
N GLY A 139 -18.76 20.98 -7.81
CA GLY A 139 -18.79 21.58 -9.15
C GLY A 139 -18.22 23.00 -9.24
N ASP A 140 -17.58 23.49 -8.17
CA ASP A 140 -16.97 24.82 -8.06
C ASP A 140 -15.44 24.71 -8.09
N CYS A 141 -14.76 25.80 -8.47
CA CYS A 141 -13.30 25.80 -8.57
C CYS A 141 -12.66 25.57 -7.19
N THR A 142 -12.08 24.38 -7.01
CA THR A 142 -11.49 23.90 -5.76
C THR A 142 -9.96 23.99 -5.82
N GLU A 143 -9.30 24.33 -4.71
CA GLU A 143 -7.84 24.34 -4.60
C GLU A 143 -7.33 23.05 -3.94
N LEU A 144 -6.53 22.26 -4.65
CA LEU A 144 -5.96 20.99 -4.20
C LEU A 144 -4.44 20.99 -4.32
N THR A 145 -3.72 20.65 -3.25
CA THR A 145 -2.26 20.50 -3.28
C THR A 145 -1.88 19.05 -3.60
N VAL A 146 -1.22 18.81 -4.73
CA VAL A 146 -0.81 17.45 -5.15
C VAL A 146 0.09 16.82 -4.09
N GLY A 147 -0.27 15.61 -3.65
CA GLY A 147 0.42 14.88 -2.59
C GLY A 147 0.16 15.36 -1.15
N ILE A 148 -0.66 16.39 -0.89
CA ILE A 148 -0.87 16.92 0.47
C ILE A 148 -2.36 17.06 0.80
N GLY A 149 -2.75 16.76 2.04
CA GLY A 149 -4.11 16.96 2.56
C GLY A 149 -5.04 15.74 2.48
N PRO A 150 -6.29 15.87 2.97
CA PRO A 150 -7.21 14.74 3.20
C PRO A 150 -8.03 14.32 1.97
N TRP A 151 -8.14 15.18 0.94
CA TRP A 151 -8.85 14.86 -0.30
C TRP A 151 -8.30 13.59 -0.99
N ARG A 152 -7.01 13.30 -0.77
CA ARG A 152 -6.31 12.08 -1.21
C ARG A 152 -6.84 10.78 -0.58
N ASP A 153 -7.56 10.87 0.54
CA ASP A 153 -7.92 9.71 1.36
C ASP A 153 -9.24 9.05 0.91
N ASP A 154 -9.96 9.64 -0.03
CA ASP A 154 -10.96 8.96 -0.87
C ASP A 154 -10.35 8.36 -2.16
N THR A 155 -11.02 7.36 -2.72
CA THR A 155 -10.74 6.71 -4.01
C THR A 155 -10.64 7.72 -5.15
N TRP A 156 -11.49 8.75 -5.16
CA TRP A 156 -11.45 9.78 -6.21
C TRP A 156 -10.22 10.68 -6.09
N GLY A 157 -9.76 10.97 -4.87
CA GLY A 157 -8.52 11.72 -4.66
C GLY A 157 -7.31 11.07 -5.34
N GLU A 158 -7.19 9.75 -5.27
CA GLU A 158 -6.14 9.01 -5.96
C GLU A 158 -6.23 9.12 -7.49
N LEU A 159 -7.44 9.02 -8.06
CA LEU A 159 -7.66 9.13 -9.51
C LEU A 159 -7.43 10.55 -10.03
N ILE A 160 -7.92 11.57 -9.30
CA ILE A 160 -7.70 12.98 -9.57
C ILE A 160 -6.21 13.30 -9.52
N GLU A 161 -5.50 12.88 -8.47
CA GLU A 161 -4.07 13.12 -8.31
C GLU A 161 -3.24 12.50 -9.45
N LYS A 162 -3.48 11.22 -9.81
CA LYS A 162 -2.85 10.58 -10.98
C LYS A 162 -3.17 11.30 -12.29
N CYS A 163 -4.38 11.85 -12.43
CA CYS A 163 -4.74 12.61 -13.61
C CYS A 163 -4.00 13.95 -13.67
N LEU A 164 -3.97 14.71 -12.57
CA LEU A 164 -3.28 15.99 -12.46
C LEU A 164 -1.77 15.87 -12.74
N GLU A 165 -1.10 14.83 -12.23
CA GLU A 165 0.31 14.50 -12.56
C GLU A 165 0.57 14.33 -14.09
N THR A 166 -0.49 14.23 -14.92
CA THR A 166 -0.39 14.12 -16.39
C THR A 166 -0.93 15.31 -17.18
N MET A 167 -1.62 16.28 -16.55
CA MET A 167 -2.32 17.37 -17.24
C MET A 167 -1.44 18.61 -17.45
N CYS A 168 -1.66 19.33 -18.55
CA CYS A 168 -1.13 20.68 -18.75
C CYS A 168 -2.13 21.75 -18.25
N GLN A 169 -1.69 23.01 -18.09
CA GLN A 169 -2.59 24.09 -17.67
C GLN A 169 -3.68 24.36 -18.72
N GLY A 170 -4.93 24.53 -18.30
CA GLY A 170 -6.08 24.72 -19.19
C GLY A 170 -6.63 23.42 -19.79
N GLU A 171 -6.09 22.25 -19.44
CA GLU A 171 -6.59 20.96 -19.95
C GLU A 171 -7.94 20.60 -19.31
N GLU A 172 -8.94 20.24 -20.13
CA GLU A 172 -10.13 19.50 -19.70
C GLU A 172 -9.98 18.05 -20.14
N ALA A 173 -10.19 17.12 -19.21
CA ALA A 173 -10.12 15.69 -19.45
C ALA A 173 -11.31 14.93 -18.84
N GLU A 174 -11.69 13.84 -19.49
CA GLU A 174 -12.74 12.91 -19.09
C GLU A 174 -12.08 11.60 -18.63
N LEU A 175 -12.26 11.24 -17.35
CA LEU A 175 -11.75 10.03 -16.74
C LEU A 175 -12.78 8.91 -16.91
N GLN A 176 -12.43 7.91 -17.71
CA GLN A 176 -13.25 6.74 -18.00
C GLN A 176 -12.75 5.57 -17.15
N LEU A 177 -13.55 5.15 -16.16
CA LEU A 177 -13.16 4.10 -15.21
C LEU A 177 -13.52 2.69 -15.72
N PRO A 178 -12.71 1.67 -15.39
CA PRO A 178 -13.04 0.28 -15.72
C PRO A 178 -14.25 -0.21 -14.94
N GLY A 179 -15.23 -0.78 -15.65
CA GLY A 179 -16.45 -1.38 -15.09
C GLY A 179 -17.72 -0.96 -15.83
N PRO A 180 -18.84 -1.68 -15.66
CA PRO A 180 -20.10 -1.33 -16.30
C PRO A 180 -20.69 -0.03 -15.74
N SER A 181 -21.13 0.85 -16.66
CA SER A 181 -22.00 2.02 -16.41
C SER A 181 -21.64 2.93 -15.22
N ARG A 182 -20.36 3.22 -14.99
CA ARG A 182 -19.97 4.39 -14.20
C ARG A 182 -20.12 5.65 -15.06
N PRO A 183 -20.67 6.77 -14.54
CA PRO A 183 -20.66 8.03 -15.28
C PRO A 183 -19.21 8.50 -15.48
N PRO A 184 -18.87 9.11 -16.63
CA PRO A 184 -17.56 9.71 -16.83
C PRO A 184 -17.40 10.91 -15.89
N VAL A 185 -16.22 11.03 -15.27
CA VAL A 185 -15.87 12.20 -14.45
C VAL A 185 -15.06 13.16 -15.29
N ARG A 186 -15.41 14.45 -15.24
CA ARG A 186 -14.65 15.51 -15.92
C ARG A 186 -13.81 16.28 -14.92
N LEU A 187 -12.59 16.58 -15.32
CA LEU A 187 -11.60 17.32 -14.54
C LEU A 187 -10.96 18.37 -15.44
N THR A 188 -11.03 19.63 -15.03
CA THR A 188 -10.37 20.76 -15.69
C THR A 188 -9.27 21.28 -14.78
N LEU A 189 -8.04 21.38 -15.28
CA LEU A 189 -6.91 21.99 -14.57
C LEU A 189 -6.82 23.47 -14.97
N ALA A 190 -7.48 24.36 -14.23
CA ALA A 190 -7.54 25.79 -14.58
C ALA A 190 -6.18 26.48 -14.48
N SER A 191 -5.44 26.21 -13.41
CA SER A 191 -4.05 26.68 -13.20
C SER A 191 -3.35 25.90 -12.09
N PHE A 192 -2.02 25.91 -12.04
CA PHE A 192 -1.27 25.38 -10.90
C PHE A 192 -0.03 26.21 -10.58
N THR A 193 0.44 26.15 -9.33
CA THR A 193 1.77 26.66 -8.96
C THR A 193 2.84 25.64 -9.34
N PRO A 194 4.01 26.07 -9.86
CA PRO A 194 5.15 25.16 -10.04
C PRO A 194 5.45 24.40 -8.75
N GLY A 195 5.42 23.07 -8.82
CA GLY A 195 5.77 22.19 -7.70
C GLY A 195 7.29 21.96 -7.70
N ARG A 196 7.87 21.85 -6.50
CA ARG A 196 9.32 21.62 -6.36
C ARG A 196 9.67 20.20 -6.77
N ASP A 197 10.71 20.05 -7.58
CA ASP A 197 11.22 18.74 -7.97
C ASP A 197 11.92 18.05 -6.79
N SER A 198 12.02 16.72 -6.85
CA SER A 198 12.57 15.94 -5.73
C SER A 198 14.05 16.24 -5.44
N TRP A 199 14.82 16.82 -6.36
CA TRP A 199 16.17 17.31 -6.09
C TRP A 199 16.21 18.71 -5.44
N GLU A 200 15.13 19.47 -5.51
CA GLU A 200 15.00 20.83 -4.93
C GLU A 200 14.50 20.81 -3.49
N LEU A 201 13.96 19.67 -3.03
CA LEU A 201 13.55 19.46 -1.64
C LEU A 201 14.76 19.13 -0.75
N GLU A 202 14.84 19.82 0.38
CA GLU A 202 15.87 19.63 1.39
C GLU A 202 15.76 18.27 2.09
N ALA A 203 16.84 17.84 2.74
CA ALA A 203 16.88 16.54 3.42
C ALA A 203 15.80 16.42 4.52
N SER A 204 15.63 17.48 5.32
CA SER A 204 14.62 17.56 6.37
C SER A 204 13.18 17.57 5.83
N GLU A 205 12.93 18.28 4.72
CA GLU A 205 11.63 18.31 4.04
C GLU A 205 11.25 16.93 3.50
N LYS A 206 12.20 16.23 2.87
CA LYS A 206 12.02 14.85 2.38
C LYS A 206 11.70 13.87 3.51
N GLU A 207 12.37 14.00 4.66
CA GLU A 207 12.08 13.16 5.82
C GLU A 207 10.73 13.47 6.45
N ALA A 208 10.33 14.75 6.54
CA ALA A 208 9.00 15.13 7.03
C ALA A 208 7.88 14.56 6.14
N LEU A 209 8.00 14.73 4.82
CA LEU A 209 7.05 14.18 3.84
C LEU A 209 7.04 12.64 3.85
N ALA A 210 8.19 12.00 4.03
CA ALA A 210 8.25 10.55 4.18
C ALA A 210 7.57 10.05 5.45
N LYS A 211 7.68 10.77 6.57
CA LYS A 211 7.01 10.47 7.84
C LYS A 211 5.48 10.64 7.74
N GLU A 212 4.99 11.64 7.00
CA GLU A 212 3.55 11.78 6.73
C GLU A 212 3.01 10.60 5.90
N GLU A 213 3.66 10.26 4.77
CA GLU A 213 3.28 9.11 3.95
C GLU A 213 3.43 7.77 4.71
N HIS A 214 4.39 7.66 5.64
CA HIS A 214 4.53 6.49 6.53
C HIS A 214 3.36 6.37 7.51
N ALA A 215 2.97 7.46 8.17
CA ALA A 215 1.82 7.50 9.07
C ALA A 215 0.51 7.15 8.33
N ARG A 216 0.22 7.87 7.23
CA ARG A 216 -0.96 7.66 6.38
C ARG A 216 -1.02 6.23 5.82
N GLY A 217 0.11 5.68 5.36
CA GLY A 217 0.20 4.28 4.93
C GLY A 217 -0.09 3.27 6.04
N THR A 218 0.29 3.59 7.29
CA THR A 218 0.01 2.76 8.47
C THR A 218 -1.47 2.80 8.86
N GLU A 219 -2.12 3.96 8.74
CA GLU A 219 -3.56 4.11 8.96
C GLU A 219 -4.38 3.36 7.90
N LEU A 220 -4.03 3.50 6.62
CA LEU A 220 -4.63 2.75 5.52
C LEU A 220 -4.45 1.23 5.68
N PHE A 221 -3.30 0.78 6.20
CA PHE A 221 -3.07 -0.63 6.49
C PHE A 221 -3.97 -1.13 7.64
N ARG A 222 -4.11 -0.36 8.72
CA ARG A 222 -5.03 -0.66 9.84
C ARG A 222 -6.50 -0.65 9.40
N ALA A 223 -6.86 0.21 8.45
CA ALA A 223 -8.17 0.25 7.82
C ALA A 223 -8.43 -0.90 6.81
N GLY A 224 -7.50 -1.85 6.66
CA GLY A 224 -7.65 -3.02 5.80
C GLY A 224 -7.43 -2.74 4.31
N ASN A 225 -6.79 -1.61 3.94
CA ASN A 225 -6.48 -1.26 2.56
C ASN A 225 -4.96 -1.37 2.25
N PRO A 226 -4.45 -2.59 1.98
CA PRO A 226 -3.03 -2.82 1.74
C PRO A 226 -2.53 -2.22 0.41
N GLU A 227 -3.41 -1.97 -0.56
CA GLU A 227 -3.05 -1.37 -1.85
C GLU A 227 -2.63 0.09 -1.68
N ARG A 228 -3.47 0.90 -1.03
CA ARG A 228 -3.19 2.32 -0.78
C ARG A 228 -2.08 2.49 0.26
N ALA A 229 -2.01 1.59 1.26
CA ALA A 229 -0.86 1.50 2.16
C ALA A 229 0.47 1.26 1.42
N ALA A 230 0.51 0.31 0.47
CA ALA A 230 1.69 0.07 -0.35
C ALA A 230 2.08 1.29 -1.19
N ARG A 231 1.10 2.02 -1.75
CA ARG A 231 1.34 3.26 -2.52
C ARG A 231 1.98 4.35 -1.64
N CYS A 232 1.49 4.55 -0.42
CA CYS A 232 2.04 5.49 0.56
C CYS A 232 3.45 5.11 1.02
N TYR A 233 3.68 3.85 1.44
CA TYR A 233 5.03 3.39 1.78
C TYR A 233 6.00 3.49 0.59
N GLY A 234 5.51 3.27 -0.64
CA GLY A 234 6.26 3.47 -1.87
C GLY A 234 6.53 4.95 -2.23
N ARG A 235 5.74 5.91 -1.74
CA ARG A 235 6.06 7.35 -1.82
C ARG A 235 7.13 7.73 -0.78
N ALA A 236 6.92 7.37 0.48
CA ALA A 236 7.88 7.61 1.56
C ALA A 236 9.27 7.03 1.23
N LEU A 237 9.32 5.77 0.76
CA LEU A 237 10.58 5.12 0.41
C LEU A 237 11.27 5.78 -0.80
N ARG A 238 10.53 6.28 -1.79
CA ARG A 238 11.11 7.03 -2.92
C ARG A 238 11.76 8.33 -2.47
N LEU A 239 11.09 9.12 -1.62
CA LEU A 239 11.65 10.34 -1.04
C LEU A 239 12.96 10.04 -0.31
N LEU A 240 12.92 9.10 0.64
CA LEU A 240 14.10 8.74 1.44
C LEU A 240 15.24 8.17 0.58
N LEU A 241 14.97 7.42 -0.50
CA LEU A 241 16.01 6.85 -1.36
C LEU A 241 16.82 7.91 -2.13
N THR A 242 16.34 9.15 -2.27
CA THR A 242 17.12 10.25 -2.87
C THR A 242 18.22 10.81 -1.95
N LEU A 243 18.18 10.48 -0.65
CA LEU A 243 19.16 10.98 0.33
C LEU A 243 20.46 10.16 0.30
N PRO A 244 21.63 10.78 0.55
CA PRO A 244 22.91 10.05 0.63
C PRO A 244 22.94 9.05 1.81
N PRO A 245 23.86 8.07 1.80
CA PRO A 245 24.14 7.22 2.96
C PRO A 245 24.99 7.98 4.02
N PRO A 246 24.87 7.65 5.32
CA PRO A 246 23.90 6.72 5.92
C PRO A 246 22.50 7.36 5.93
N GLY A 247 21.54 6.69 5.30
CA GLY A 247 20.17 7.21 5.22
C GLY A 247 19.31 6.81 6.40
N SER A 248 18.21 7.53 6.62
CA SER A 248 17.27 7.28 7.72
C SER A 248 16.91 5.79 7.88
N PRO A 249 16.94 5.23 9.11
CA PRO A 249 16.57 3.84 9.39
C PRO A 249 15.10 3.53 9.06
N GLU A 250 14.27 4.57 8.94
CA GLU A 250 12.89 4.47 8.48
C GLU A 250 12.76 3.82 7.09
N ARG A 251 13.80 3.89 6.24
CA ARG A 251 13.89 3.12 4.98
C ARG A 251 13.67 1.61 5.19
N THR A 252 14.15 1.06 6.30
CA THR A 252 14.07 -0.38 6.61
C THR A 252 12.68 -0.75 7.12
N VAL A 253 12.11 0.08 8.00
CA VAL A 253 10.71 -0.04 8.46
C VAL A 253 9.74 0.03 7.28
N LEU A 254 9.91 1.00 6.39
CA LEU A 254 9.08 1.19 5.19
C LEU A 254 9.16 -0.02 4.24
N ARG A 255 10.35 -0.58 3.99
CA ARG A 255 10.48 -1.82 3.19
C ARG A 255 9.81 -3.01 3.86
N ALA A 256 9.97 -3.17 5.17
CA ALA A 256 9.32 -4.25 5.91
C ALA A 256 7.78 -4.15 5.83
N ASN A 257 7.23 -2.94 5.95
CA ASN A 257 5.78 -2.68 5.87
C ASN A 257 5.24 -2.79 4.43
N LEU A 258 6.00 -2.34 3.43
CA LEU A 258 5.69 -2.53 2.01
C LEU A 258 5.67 -4.03 1.65
N ALA A 259 6.61 -4.82 2.14
CA ALA A 259 6.61 -6.28 1.95
C ALA A 259 5.37 -6.96 2.58
N ALA A 260 4.86 -6.45 3.70
CA ALA A 260 3.63 -6.95 4.31
C ALA A 260 2.41 -6.72 3.41
N CYS A 261 2.30 -5.50 2.84
CA CYS A 261 1.24 -5.17 1.89
C CYS A 261 1.34 -6.04 0.63
N GLN A 262 2.55 -6.20 0.09
CA GLN A 262 2.80 -6.99 -1.12
C GLN A 262 2.47 -8.48 -0.93
N LEU A 263 2.63 -9.05 0.27
CA LEU A 263 2.12 -10.39 0.57
C LEU A 263 0.59 -10.47 0.54
N LEU A 264 -0.11 -9.50 1.15
CA LEU A 264 -1.59 -9.45 1.13
C LEU A 264 -2.15 -9.25 -0.29
N LEU A 265 -1.43 -8.51 -1.14
CA LEU A 265 -1.76 -8.28 -2.55
C LEU A 265 -1.37 -9.44 -3.49
N GLY A 266 -0.81 -10.53 -2.97
CA GLY A 266 -0.40 -11.68 -3.80
C GLY A 266 0.83 -11.42 -4.69
N LEU A 267 1.72 -10.51 -4.29
CA LEU A 267 2.93 -10.10 -5.01
C LEU A 267 4.22 -10.57 -4.29
N PRO A 268 4.43 -11.90 -4.09
CA PRO A 268 5.50 -12.40 -3.25
C PRO A 268 6.91 -12.10 -3.80
N HIS A 269 7.07 -11.90 -5.11
CA HIS A 269 8.37 -11.56 -5.70
C HIS A 269 8.88 -10.19 -5.22
N LEU A 270 7.99 -9.19 -5.11
CA LEU A 270 8.35 -7.86 -4.58
C LEU A 270 8.55 -7.92 -3.06
N ALA A 271 7.72 -8.69 -2.36
CA ALA A 271 7.85 -8.86 -0.90
C ALA A 271 9.20 -9.49 -0.53
N ALA A 272 9.63 -10.53 -1.26
CA ALA A 272 10.93 -11.16 -1.09
C ALA A 272 12.08 -10.14 -1.28
N GLN A 273 12.06 -9.37 -2.37
CA GLN A 273 13.08 -8.34 -2.64
C GLN A 273 13.14 -7.27 -1.55
N ASN A 274 11.99 -6.78 -1.07
CA ASN A 274 11.94 -5.82 0.03
C ASN A 274 12.46 -6.41 1.34
N CYS A 275 12.15 -7.67 1.65
CA CYS A 275 12.72 -8.36 2.81
C CYS A 275 14.23 -8.62 2.67
N ASP A 276 14.73 -8.97 1.48
CA ASP A 276 16.17 -9.12 1.25
C ASP A 276 16.91 -7.80 1.54
N ARG A 277 16.39 -6.66 1.08
CA ARG A 277 16.93 -5.31 1.38
C ARG A 277 16.81 -4.87 2.84
N VAL A 278 15.98 -5.54 3.64
CA VAL A 278 15.93 -5.36 5.10
C VAL A 278 17.00 -6.24 5.76
N LEU A 279 17.10 -7.51 5.35
CA LEU A 279 18.03 -8.49 5.90
C LEU A 279 19.50 -8.25 5.51
N GLU A 280 19.75 -7.45 4.45
CA GLU A 280 21.06 -6.87 4.13
C GLU A 280 21.57 -5.90 5.22
N GLN A 281 20.66 -5.26 5.98
CA GLN A 281 21.00 -4.28 7.03
C GLN A 281 20.81 -4.86 8.43
N GLU A 282 19.74 -5.64 8.62
CA GLU A 282 19.37 -6.26 9.88
C GLU A 282 19.16 -7.78 9.67
N PRO A 283 20.23 -8.60 9.64
CA PRO A 283 20.16 -10.03 9.27
C PRO A 283 19.29 -10.91 10.18
N GLU A 284 18.80 -10.37 11.30
CA GLU A 284 17.99 -11.05 12.30
C GLU A 284 16.61 -10.39 12.48
N HIS A 285 16.23 -9.44 11.61
CA HIS A 285 14.93 -8.78 11.67
C HIS A 285 13.79 -9.80 11.50
N LEU A 286 13.18 -10.19 12.61
CA LEU A 286 12.29 -11.36 12.70
C LEU A 286 11.07 -11.26 11.79
N LYS A 287 10.41 -10.09 11.75
CA LYS A 287 9.28 -9.83 10.84
C LYS A 287 9.68 -9.92 9.36
N ALA A 288 10.91 -9.55 9.00
CA ALA A 288 11.40 -9.66 7.62
C ALA A 288 11.80 -11.10 7.24
N LEU A 289 12.44 -11.85 8.15
CA LEU A 289 12.69 -13.30 7.96
C LEU A 289 11.38 -14.05 7.74
N TYR A 290 10.37 -13.82 8.58
CA TYR A 290 9.04 -14.45 8.45
C TYR A 290 8.36 -14.08 7.13
N ARG A 291 8.31 -12.78 6.79
CA ARG A 291 7.71 -12.30 5.53
C ARG A 291 8.44 -12.86 4.30
N ARG A 292 9.77 -12.98 4.33
CA ARG A 292 10.54 -13.65 3.26
C ARG A 292 10.22 -15.14 3.18
N GLY A 293 10.12 -15.84 4.31
CA GLY A 293 9.72 -17.26 4.35
C GLY A 293 8.38 -17.50 3.66
N VAL A 294 7.36 -16.69 3.96
CA VAL A 294 6.04 -16.74 3.31
C VAL A 294 6.15 -16.42 1.81
N ALA A 295 6.92 -15.40 1.43
CA ALA A 295 7.14 -15.05 0.04
C ALA A 295 7.81 -16.17 -0.76
N GLN A 296 8.87 -16.78 -0.22
CA GLN A 296 9.59 -17.89 -0.86
C GLN A 296 8.71 -19.15 -0.95
N ALA A 297 7.85 -19.42 0.05
CA ALA A 297 6.88 -20.50 0.00
C ALA A 297 5.86 -20.30 -1.14
N ALA A 298 5.32 -19.09 -1.28
CA ALA A 298 4.39 -18.73 -2.36
C ALA A 298 5.05 -18.78 -3.76
N LEU A 299 6.36 -18.50 -3.85
CA LEU A 299 7.16 -18.67 -5.06
C LEU A 299 7.57 -20.13 -5.35
N GLY A 300 7.25 -21.08 -4.45
CA GLY A 300 7.64 -22.48 -4.58
C GLY A 300 9.11 -22.79 -4.20
N ASN A 301 9.86 -21.81 -3.68
CA ASN A 301 11.24 -21.94 -3.22
C ASN A 301 11.28 -22.54 -1.79
N LEU A 302 10.80 -23.78 -1.65
CA LEU A 302 10.48 -24.38 -0.34
C LEU A 302 11.69 -24.57 0.57
N ASP A 303 12.89 -24.80 0.04
CA ASP A 303 14.12 -24.88 0.83
C ASP A 303 14.49 -23.53 1.47
N LYS A 304 14.34 -22.43 0.73
CA LYS A 304 14.59 -21.07 1.23
C LYS A 304 13.56 -20.71 2.30
N ALA A 305 12.28 -21.01 2.06
CA ALA A 305 11.22 -20.83 3.05
C ALA A 305 11.49 -21.64 4.33
N THR A 306 11.92 -22.90 4.18
CA THR A 306 12.31 -23.78 5.30
C THR A 306 13.47 -23.21 6.10
N ALA A 307 14.48 -22.63 5.45
CA ALA A 307 15.60 -21.98 6.12
C ALA A 307 15.18 -20.70 6.87
N ASP A 308 14.36 -19.85 6.25
CA ASP A 308 13.85 -18.62 6.85
C ASP A 308 12.99 -18.91 8.09
N PHE A 309 12.01 -19.82 8.00
CA PHE A 309 11.18 -20.19 9.16
C PHE A 309 11.98 -20.87 10.26
N LYS A 310 12.99 -21.68 9.93
CA LYS A 310 13.94 -22.22 10.94
C LYS A 310 14.73 -21.11 11.63
N LYS A 311 15.15 -20.06 10.92
CA LYS A 311 15.83 -18.91 11.56
C LYS A 311 14.87 -18.12 12.45
N VAL A 312 13.61 -17.90 12.02
CA VAL A 312 12.57 -17.31 12.89
C VAL A 312 12.40 -18.11 14.17
N LEU A 313 12.29 -19.44 14.08
CA LEU A 313 12.12 -20.32 15.25
C LEU A 313 13.37 -20.50 16.12
N ALA A 314 14.55 -20.13 15.63
CA ALA A 314 15.77 -20.05 16.45
C ALA A 314 15.81 -18.75 17.28
N LEU A 315 15.22 -17.66 16.79
CA LEU A 315 15.14 -16.36 17.45
C LEU A 315 13.91 -16.25 18.37
N ASP A 316 12.76 -16.76 17.93
CA ASP A 316 11.52 -16.90 18.69
C ASP A 316 10.98 -18.35 18.58
N PRO A 317 11.38 -19.25 19.48
CA PRO A 317 10.88 -20.63 19.51
C PRO A 317 9.37 -20.74 19.77
N LYS A 318 8.71 -19.69 20.27
CA LYS A 318 7.27 -19.66 20.57
C LYS A 318 6.44 -19.16 19.38
N ASN A 319 7.07 -18.82 18.25
CA ASN A 319 6.40 -18.26 17.09
C ASN A 319 5.47 -19.26 16.38
N ARG A 320 4.23 -19.37 16.87
CA ARG A 320 3.23 -20.31 16.33
C ARG A 320 3.02 -20.17 14.82
N ALA A 321 2.97 -18.95 14.31
CA ALA A 321 2.81 -18.70 12.88
C ALA A 321 3.96 -19.32 12.06
N ALA A 322 5.22 -19.14 12.49
CA ALA A 322 6.36 -19.78 11.83
C ALA A 322 6.40 -21.32 11.98
N GLN A 323 5.90 -21.87 13.11
CA GLN A 323 5.73 -23.33 13.25
C GLN A 323 4.70 -23.88 12.26
N GLU A 324 3.56 -23.20 12.13
CA GLU A 324 2.45 -23.59 11.26
C GLU A 324 2.81 -23.45 9.77
N GLU A 325 3.50 -22.37 9.36
CA GLU A 325 4.00 -22.21 7.99
C GLU A 325 5.13 -23.20 7.64
N LEU A 326 6.07 -23.45 8.56
CA LEU A 326 7.11 -24.48 8.35
C LEU A 326 6.47 -25.87 8.15
N GLY A 327 5.41 -26.19 8.89
CA GLY A 327 4.62 -27.40 8.70
C GLY A 327 4.00 -27.50 7.30
N LYS A 328 3.37 -26.41 6.82
CA LYS A 328 2.80 -26.33 5.46
C LYS A 328 3.87 -26.54 4.38
N VAL A 329 5.01 -25.86 4.49
CA VAL A 329 6.15 -25.96 3.55
C VAL A 329 6.71 -27.39 3.50
N ILE A 330 6.96 -28.03 4.64
CA ILE A 330 7.48 -29.41 4.69
C ILE A 330 6.50 -30.41 4.06
N ILE A 331 5.19 -30.23 4.27
CA ILE A 331 4.16 -31.06 3.63
C ILE A 331 4.10 -30.81 2.12
N GLN A 332 4.34 -29.58 1.65
CA GLN A 332 4.35 -29.24 0.23
C GLN A 332 5.58 -29.78 -0.48
N GLY A 333 6.77 -29.73 0.14
CA GLY A 333 8.02 -30.30 -0.40
C GLY A 333 7.88 -31.80 -0.64
N LYS A 334 7.49 -32.56 0.39
CA LYS A 334 7.23 -34.01 0.28
C LYS A 334 6.23 -34.37 -0.84
N LYS A 335 5.25 -33.50 -1.12
CA LYS A 335 4.30 -33.68 -2.23
C LYS A 335 4.92 -33.36 -3.60
N GLN A 336 5.85 -32.41 -3.70
CA GLN A 336 6.61 -32.15 -4.92
C GLN A 336 7.60 -33.28 -5.20
N ASP A 337 8.37 -33.72 -4.20
CA ASP A 337 9.33 -34.83 -4.30
C ASP A 337 8.66 -36.12 -4.77
N ALA A 338 7.53 -36.48 -4.17
CA ALA A 338 6.77 -37.68 -4.53
C ALA A 338 6.23 -37.61 -5.97
N ARG A 339 5.80 -36.43 -6.43
CA ARG A 339 5.36 -36.21 -7.83
C ARG A 339 6.52 -36.30 -8.81
N LEU A 340 7.68 -35.71 -8.48
CA LEU A 340 8.89 -35.78 -9.30
C LEU A 340 9.38 -37.24 -9.41
N ALA A 341 9.46 -37.96 -8.30
CA ALA A 341 9.82 -39.37 -8.28
C ALA A 341 8.83 -40.25 -9.08
N GLN A 342 7.52 -39.96 -9.00
CA GLN A 342 6.52 -40.66 -9.82
C GLN A 342 6.67 -40.33 -11.32
N GLY A 343 7.00 -39.09 -11.67
CA GLY A 343 7.27 -38.67 -13.05
C GLY A 343 8.51 -39.38 -13.62
N LEU A 344 9.62 -39.36 -12.90
CA LEU A 344 10.86 -40.04 -13.29
C LEU A 344 10.64 -41.56 -13.51
N ARG A 345 9.90 -42.22 -12.60
CA ARG A 345 9.52 -43.65 -12.76
C ARG A 345 8.69 -43.95 -14.00
N LYS A 346 7.96 -42.98 -14.57
CA LYS A 346 7.20 -43.15 -15.82
C LYS A 346 8.01 -42.85 -17.09
N MET A 347 9.19 -42.24 -16.96
CA MET A 347 10.05 -41.87 -18.09
C MET A 347 11.25 -42.81 -18.24
N PHE A 348 11.62 -43.53 -17.19
CA PHE A 348 12.86 -44.33 -17.12
C PHE A 348 12.68 -45.73 -16.48
N GLY A 349 11.45 -46.22 -16.35
CA GLY A 349 11.10 -47.52 -15.77
C GLY A 349 9.92 -48.18 -16.47
#